data_AF-A0A822G770-F1
#
_entry.id   AF-A0A822G770-F1
#
_cell.length_a   1.000
_cell.length_b   1.000
_cell.length_c   1.000
_cell.angle_alpha   90.00
_cell.angle_beta   90.00
_cell.angle_gamma   90.00
#
_symmetry.space_group_name_H-M   'P 1'
#
loop_
_entity.id
_entity.type
_entity.pdbx_description
1 polymer ?
#
loop_
_entity_poly.entity_id
_entity_poly.type
_entity_poly.pdbx_seq_one_letter_code
_entity_poly.pdbx_strand_id
1 'polypeptide(L)' 'MLTVDPEQRYTVNDIKNHRWLMLNSSNLTDVPSQTQSVPNCQLTNAILDHAEALGYDRTQILTSVHGNSYD' A
#
# COMPACT_ATOMS: atom_id res chain seq x y z
N MET A 1 18.64 6.95 4.28
CA MET A 1 17.81 7.89 3.48
C MET A 1 18.55 8.34 2.23
N LEU A 2 19.79 8.83 2.32
CA LEU A 2 20.66 9.03 1.15
C LEU A 2 21.73 7.93 1.10
N THR A 3 21.41 6.81 0.46
CA THR A 3 22.37 5.77 0.09
C THR A 3 22.28 5.52 -1.41
N VAL A 4 23.43 5.25 -2.02
CA VAL A 4 23.54 4.94 -3.46
C VAL A 4 22.74 3.68 -3.78
N ASP A 5 22.86 2.66 -2.93
CA ASP A 5 22.09 1.41 -3.02
C ASP A 5 20.69 1.58 -2.37
N PRO A 6 19.59 1.32 -3.10
CA PRO A 6 18.23 1.40 -2.59
C PRO A 6 17.90 0.33 -1.54
N GLU A 7 18.47 -0.88 -1.63
CA GLU A 7 18.19 -1.99 -0.69
C GLU A 7 18.78 -1.75 0.70
N GLN A 8 19.75 -0.84 0.78
CA GLN A 8 20.38 -0.43 2.04
C GLN A 8 19.76 0.84 2.64
N ARG A 9 18.66 1.34 2.08
CA ARG A 9 17.97 2.52 2.62
C ARG A 9 17.17 2.13 3.86
N TYR A 10 17.29 2.94 4.90
CA TYR A 10 16.34 2.95 6.01
C TYR A 10 14.90 3.03 5.49
N THR A 11 14.04 2.15 6.01
CA THR A 11 12.61 2.20 5.74
C THR A 11 11.96 3.38 6.48
N VAL A 12 10.73 3.72 6.09
CA VAL A 12 9.94 4.72 6.82
C VAL A 12 9.77 4.33 8.29
N ASN A 13 9.64 3.02 8.58
CA ASN A 13 9.51 2.54 9.94
C ASN A 13 10.82 2.71 10.74
N ASP A 14 11.98 2.48 10.12
CA ASP A 14 13.27 2.70 10.77
C ASP A 14 13.51 4.19 11.06
N ILE A 15 13.07 5.06 10.15
CA ILE A 15 13.16 6.52 10.33
C ILE A 15 12.26 6.97 11.48
N LYS A 16 11.02 6.48 11.57
CA LYS A 16 10.09 6.80 12.67
C LYS A 16 10.69 6.46 14.05
N ASN A 17 11.40 5.34 14.14
CA ASN A 17 12.03 4.87 15.38
C ASN A 17 13.42 5.48 15.64
N HIS A 18 13.89 6.41 14.80
CA HIS A 18 15.21 6.99 14.96
C HIS A 18 15.29 7.91 16.19
N ARG A 19 16.34 7.74 17.01
CA ARG A 19 16.49 8.42 18.31
C ARG A 19 16.36 9.94 18.24
N TRP A 20 16.91 10.58 17.19
CA TRP A 20 16.79 12.03 17.00
C TRP A 20 15.34 12.50 16.82
N LEU A 21 14.49 11.70 16.15
CA LEU A 21 13.07 12.00 15.98
C LEU A 21 12.32 11.76 17.29
N MET A 22 12.61 10.67 18.01
CA MET A 22 11.97 10.31 19.28
C MET A 22 12.20 11.32 20.41
N LEU A 23 13.37 11.98 20.44
CA LEU A 23 13.74 12.90 21.52
C LEU A 23 12.85 14.17 21.60
N ASN A 24 12.14 14.53 20.52
CA ASN A 24 11.27 15.71 20.45
C ASN A 24 9.78 15.38 20.25
N SER A 25 9.42 14.10 20.18
CA SER A 25 8.09 13.65 19.73
C SER A 25 7.28 13.00 20.83
N SER A 26 7.10 13.72 21.94
CA SER A 26 6.13 13.31 22.98
C SER A 26 4.68 13.28 22.48
N ASN A 27 4.40 13.88 21.32
CA ASN A 27 3.06 14.08 20.75
C ASN A 27 2.90 13.66 19.28
N LEU A 28 3.84 12.90 18.70
CA LEU A 28 3.58 12.33 17.37
C LEU A 28 2.53 11.24 17.55
N THR A 29 1.30 11.54 17.14
CA THR A 29 0.25 10.53 16.99
C THR A 29 0.82 9.48 16.05
N ASP A 30 1.06 8.27 16.57
CA ASP A 30 1.41 7.11 15.74
C ASP A 30 0.40 7.09 14.60
N VAL A 31 0.82 7.43 13.38
CA VAL A 31 -0.01 7.17 12.20
C VAL A 31 -0.08 5.66 12.17
N PRO A 32 -1.23 5.05 12.53
CA PRO A 32 -1.31 3.61 12.56
C PRO A 32 -0.90 3.16 11.17
N SER A 33 0.10 2.28 11.09
CA SER A 33 0.37 1.55 9.87
C SER A 33 -0.97 0.98 9.48
N GLN A 34 -1.61 1.56 8.47
CA GLN A 34 -2.83 1.01 7.93
C GLN A 34 -2.38 -0.29 7.29
N THR A 35 -2.33 -1.36 8.08
CA THR A 35 -2.78 -2.65 7.58
C THR A 35 -4.20 -2.37 7.13
N GLN A 36 -4.33 -1.94 5.88
CA GLN A 36 -5.55 -2.09 5.13
C GLN A 36 -5.79 -3.59 5.13
N SER A 37 -6.47 -4.07 6.17
CA SER A 37 -7.30 -5.24 6.05
C SER A 37 -8.33 -4.79 5.02
N VAL A 38 -8.00 -4.98 3.75
CA VAL A 38 -8.92 -4.71 2.66
C VAL A 38 -10.10 -5.62 3.00
N PRO A 39 -11.25 -5.08 3.43
CA PRO A 39 -12.41 -5.92 3.67
C PRO A 39 -12.59 -6.70 2.39
N ASN A 40 -12.74 -8.03 2.46
CA ASN A 40 -12.76 -8.92 1.30
C ASN A 40 -13.72 -8.35 0.24
N CYS A 41 -13.16 -7.59 -0.71
CA CYS A 41 -13.94 -6.76 -1.62
C CYS A 41 -14.47 -7.72 -2.66
N GLN A 42 -15.73 -8.14 -2.50
CA GLN A 42 -16.38 -8.94 -3.52
C GLN A 42 -16.43 -8.12 -4.80
N LEU A 43 -15.71 -8.59 -5.81
CA LEU A 43 -15.69 -7.98 -7.12
C LEU A 43 -17.09 -8.10 -7.72
N THR A 44 -17.85 -7.00 -7.69
CA THR A 44 -19.20 -6.97 -8.25
C THR A 44 -19.16 -6.63 -9.74
N ASN A 45 -20.20 -7.02 -10.48
CA ASN A 45 -20.32 -6.67 -11.91
C ASN A 45 -20.26 -5.15 -12.13
N ALA A 46 -20.80 -4.34 -11.21
CA ALA A 46 -20.72 -2.88 -11.31
C ALA A 46 -19.27 -2.33 -11.28
N ILE A 47 -18.37 -2.98 -10.55
CA ILE A 47 -16.94 -2.60 -10.51
C ILE A 47 -16.27 -2.99 -11.82
N LEU A 48 -16.59 -4.17 -12.35
CA LEU A 48 -16.07 -4.64 -13.64
C LEU A 48 -16.53 -3.74 -14.79
N ASP A 49 -17.81 -3.39 -14.82
CA ASP A 49 -18.38 -2.55 -15.88
C ASP A 49 -17.82 -1.12 -15.83
N HIS A 50 -17.54 -0.61 -14.62
CA HIS A 50 -16.84 0.67 -14.46
C HIS A 50 -15.38 0.60 -14.94
N ALA A 51 -14.68 -0.49 -14.65
CA ALA A 51 -13.30 -0.68 -15.08
C ALA A 51 -13.21 -0.84 -16.62
N GLU A 52 -14.16 -1.54 -17.24
CA GLU A 52 -14.28 -1.61 -18.70
C GLU A 52 -14.52 -0.23 -19.32
N ALA A 53 -15.37 0.60 -18.70
CA ALA A 53 -15.58 1.99 -19.14
C ALA A 53 -14.31 2.87 -19.03
N LEU A 54 -13.39 2.52 -18.12
CA LEU A 54 -12.07 3.15 -17.99
C LEU A 54 -11.03 2.54 -18.95
N GLY A 55 -11.39 1.51 -19.72
CA GLY A 55 -10.53 0.86 -20.71
C GLY A 55 -9.76 -0.36 -20.21
N TYR A 56 -10.06 -0.87 -19.02
CA TYR A 56 -9.45 -2.09 -18.49
C TYR A 56 -10.14 -3.35 -19.02
N ASP A 57 -9.36 -4.42 -19.24
CA ASP A 57 -9.89 -5.72 -19.66
C ASP A 57 -10.42 -6.51 -18.45
N ARG A 58 -11.70 -6.90 -18.53
CA ARG A 58 -12.39 -7.72 -17.52
C ARG A 58 -11.62 -8.97 -17.14
N THR A 59 -11.03 -9.65 -18.13
CA THR A 59 -10.33 -10.91 -17.93
C THR A 59 -9.01 -10.70 -17.19
N GLN A 60 -8.32 -9.59 -17.45
CA GLN A 60 -7.09 -9.23 -16.73
C GLN A 60 -7.40 -8.87 -15.27
N ILE A 61 -8.46 -8.10 -15.03
CA ILE A 61 -8.90 -7.76 -13.65
C ILE A 61 -9.22 -9.02 -12.85
N LEU A 62 -10.01 -9.94 -13.43
CA LEU A 62 -10.34 -11.21 -12.77
C LEU A 62 -9.09 -12.05 -12.47
N THR A 63 -8.13 -12.07 -13.40
CA THR A 63 -6.87 -12.80 -13.23
C THR A 63 -6.01 -12.19 -12.12
N SER A 64 -5.88 -10.86 -12.05
CA SER A 64 -5.10 -10.21 -11.00
C SER A 64 -5.73 -10.37 -9.62
N VAL A 65 -7.06 -10.22 -9.52
CA VAL A 65 -7.80 -10.37 -8.26
C VAL A 65 -7.77 -11.81 -7.75
N HIS A 66 -7.95 -12.81 -8.61
CA HIS A 66 -7.94 -14.22 -8.21
C HIS A 66 -6.51 -14.78 -8.06
N GLY A 67 -5.56 -14.23 -8.81
CA GLY A 67 -4.15 -14.61 -8.77
C GLY A 67 -3.39 -14.03 -7.59
N ASN A 68 -4.02 -13.20 -6.76
CA ASN A 68 -3.38 -12.44 -5.69
C ASN A 68 -2.18 -11.62 -6.21
N SER A 69 -2.27 -11.20 -7.47
CA SER A 69 -1.25 -10.42 -8.17
C SER A 69 -1.54 -8.95 -7.93
N TYR A 70 -0.62 -8.28 -7.24
CA TYR A 70 -0.67 -6.83 -7.05
C TYR A 70 0.16 -6.21 -8.17
N ASP A 71 -0.51 -5.66 -9.18
CA ASP A 71 0.07 -4.90 -10.30
C ASP A 71 -0.29 -3.40 -10.13
#